data_AF-A0A4V2P8W2-F1
#
_entry.id   AF-A0A4V2P8W2-F1
#
_cell.length_a   1.000
_cell.length_b   1.000
_cell.length_c   1.000
_cell.angle_alpha   90.00
_cell.angle_beta   90.00
_cell.angle_gamma   90.00
#
_symmetry.space_group_name_H-M   'P 1'
#
loop_
_entity.id
_entity.type
_entity.pdbx_description
1 polymer ?
#
loop_
_entity_poly.entity_id
_entity_poly.type
_entity_poly.pdbx_seq_one_letter_code
_entity_poly.pdbx_strand_id
1 'polypeptide(L)'
;MKALTETTISLFELAEAEGRLLRQKIIKTTSIAFMILVVAIMSLIAICLLLASVYHASLMVSVPAVAYLVTSLVCLLFIGGLVWLAYRLNQQA
;
A
#
# COMPACT_ATOMS: atom_id res chain seq x y z
N MET A 1 13.96 -5.04 -52.93
CA MET A 1 14.28 -6.30 -52.21
C MET A 1 15.00 -6.03 -50.89
N LYS A 2 16.11 -5.26 -50.85
CA LYS A 2 16.81 -4.89 -49.59
C LYS A 2 15.97 -4.09 -48.58
N ALA A 3 15.18 -3.11 -49.06
CA ALA A 3 14.40 -2.23 -48.20
C ALA A 3 13.32 -2.96 -47.36
N LEU A 4 12.71 -4.01 -47.91
CA LEU A 4 11.70 -4.81 -47.20
C LEU A 4 12.32 -5.64 -46.08
N THR A 5 13.54 -6.14 -46.29
CA THR A 5 14.28 -6.93 -45.29
C THR A 5 14.78 -6.04 -44.14
N GLU A 6 15.22 -4.81 -44.41
CA GLU A 6 15.59 -3.85 -43.37
C GLU A 6 14.39 -3.43 -42.51
N THR A 7 13.23 -3.20 -43.14
CA THR A 7 12.02 -2.85 -42.38
C THR A 7 11.54 -3.98 -41.47
N THR A 8 11.61 -5.24 -41.91
CA THR A 8 11.22 -6.39 -41.07
C THR A 8 12.22 -6.65 -39.94
N ILE A 9 13.52 -6.45 -40.17
CA ILE A 9 14.54 -6.54 -39.12
C ILE A 9 14.33 -5.43 -38.08
N SER A 10 14.08 -4.18 -38.52
CA SER A 10 13.84 -3.06 -37.59
C SER A 10 12.59 -3.24 -36.73
N LEU A 11 11.52 -3.85 -37.27
CA LEU A 11 10.30 -4.17 -36.52
C LEU A 11 10.57 -5.23 -35.44
N PHE A 12 11.44 -6.19 -35.72
CA PHE A 12 11.81 -7.23 -34.77
C PHE A 12 12.72 -6.70 -33.64
N GLU A 13 13.69 -5.84 -33.98
CA GLU A 13 14.51 -5.14 -32.99
C GLU A 13 13.67 -4.20 -32.09
N LEU A 14 12.66 -3.53 -32.67
CA LEU A 14 11.73 -2.69 -31.92
C LEU A 14 10.87 -3.53 -30.96
N ALA A 15 10.36 -4.67 -31.43
CA ALA A 15 9.60 -5.60 -30.60
C ALA A 15 10.45 -6.21 -29.46
N GLU A 16 11.73 -6.50 -29.71
CA GLU A 16 12.67 -6.98 -28.69
C GLU A 16 12.98 -5.88 -27.66
N ALA A 17 13.13 -4.63 -28.10
CA ALA A 17 13.35 -3.48 -27.22
C ALA A 17 12.14 -3.22 -26.30
N GLU A 18 10.92 -3.29 -26.84
CA GLU A 18 9.68 -3.16 -26.05
C GLU A 18 9.47 -4.34 -25.11
N GLY A 19 9.75 -5.57 -25.56
CA GLY A 19 9.70 -6.77 -24.73
C GLY A 19 10.66 -6.74 -23.54
N ARG A 20 11.88 -6.20 -23.74
CA ARG A 20 12.87 -6.01 -22.67
C ARG A 20 12.42 -4.94 -21.66
N LEU A 21 11.85 -3.84 -22.15
CA LEU A 21 11.25 -2.79 -21.33
C LEU A 21 10.07 -3.31 -20.50
N LEU A 22 9.18 -4.11 -21.10
CA LEU A 22 8.06 -4.75 -20.40
C LEU A 22 8.56 -5.68 -19.30
N ARG A 23 9.57 -6.51 -19.57
CA ARG A 23 10.12 -7.46 -18.59
C ARG A 23 10.72 -6.74 -17.39
N GLN A 24 11.50 -5.68 -17.61
CA GLN A 24 12.02 -4.85 -16.52
C GLN A 24 10.92 -4.14 -15.74
N LYS A 25 9.91 -3.60 -16.45
CA LYS A 25 8.80 -2.88 -15.81
C LYS A 25 7.93 -3.80 -14.97
N ILE A 26 7.67 -5.03 -15.44
CA ILE A 26 6.94 -6.06 -14.69
C ILE A 26 7.71 -6.42 -13.42
N ILE A 27 9.00 -6.76 -13.51
CA ILE A 27 9.79 -7.14 -12.33
C ILE A 27 9.81 -6.00 -11.29
N LYS A 28 10.01 -4.76 -11.75
CA LYS A 28 10.01 -3.58 -10.87
C LYS A 28 8.63 -3.34 -10.24
N THR A 29 7.55 -3.47 -11.01
CA THR A 29 6.18 -3.25 -10.53
C THR A 29 5.77 -4.34 -9.53
N THR A 30 6.07 -5.60 -9.82
CA THR A 30 5.80 -6.72 -8.90
C THR A 30 6.60 -6.58 -7.61
N SER A 31 7.87 -6.16 -7.69
CA SER A 31 8.70 -5.91 -6.51
C SER A 31 8.14 -4.78 -5.64
N ILE A 32 7.75 -3.65 -6.24
CA ILE A 32 7.15 -2.52 -5.51
C ILE A 32 5.81 -2.94 -4.90
N ALA A 33 4.95 -3.65 -5.65
CA ALA A 33 3.67 -4.14 -5.15
C ALA A 33 3.86 -5.09 -3.95
N PHE A 34 4.86 -5.98 -4.01
CA PHE A 34 5.19 -6.87 -2.90
C PHE A 34 5.68 -6.08 -1.67
N MET A 35 6.54 -5.07 -1.85
CA MET A 35 6.97 -4.20 -0.75
C MET A 35 5.79 -3.45 -0.11
N ILE A 36 4.89 -2.88 -0.91
CA ILE A 36 3.69 -2.20 -0.42
C ILE A 36 2.81 -3.16 0.38
N LEU A 37 2.64 -4.40 -0.09
CA LEU A 37 1.88 -5.42 0.61
C LEU A 37 2.50 -5.77 1.97
N VAL A 38 3.83 -5.94 2.04
CA VAL A 38 4.54 -6.19 3.30
C VAL A 38 4.36 -5.01 4.26
N VAL A 39 4.51 -3.78 3.77
CA VAL A 39 4.29 -2.56 4.57
C VAL A 39 2.85 -2.49 5.09
N ALA A 40 1.86 -2.79 4.25
CA ALA A 40 0.46 -2.81 4.64
C ALA A 40 0.21 -3.82 5.78
N ILE A 41 0.72 -5.05 5.66
CA ILE A 41 0.57 -6.08 6.69
C ILE A 41 1.25 -5.66 8.00
N MET A 42 2.50 -5.17 7.93
CA MET A 42 3.23 -4.70 9.10
C MET A 42 2.52 -3.52 9.78
N SER A 43 1.98 -2.58 9.00
CA SER A 43 1.21 -1.46 9.52
C SER A 43 -0.08 -1.92 10.22
N LEU A 44 -0.80 -2.90 9.65
CA LEU A 44 -2.00 -3.48 10.24
C LEU A 44 -1.69 -4.12 11.60
N ILE A 45 -0.62 -4.91 11.67
CA ILE A 45 -0.17 -5.55 12.91
C ILE A 45 0.20 -4.51 13.96
N ALA A 46 0.94 -3.46 13.58
CA ALA A 46 1.32 -2.38 14.47
C ALA A 46 0.10 -1.64 15.05
N ILE A 47 -0.92 -1.36 14.23
CA ILE A 47 -2.16 -0.72 14.68
C ILE A 47 -2.90 -1.62 15.69
N CYS A 48 -3.00 -2.93 15.43
CA CYS A 48 -3.62 -3.86 16.37
C CYS A 48 -2.89 -3.91 17.72
N LEU A 49 -1.55 -3.98 17.69
CA LEU A 49 -0.72 -3.97 18.90
C LEU A 49 -0.84 -2.66 19.68
N LEU A 50 -0.87 -1.52 18.98
CA LEU A 50 -1.06 -0.21 19.58
C LEU A 50 -2.41 -0.15 20.30
N LEU A 51 -3.49 -0.58 19.63
CA LEU A 51 -4.82 -0.59 20.22
C LEU A 51 -4.91 -1.50 21.45
N ALA A 52 -4.29 -2.69 21.38
CA ALA A 52 -4.21 -3.62 22.51
C ALA A 52 -3.41 -3.02 23.68
N SER A 53 -2.30 -2.33 23.40
CA SER A 53 -1.50 -1.65 24.42
C SER A 53 -2.27 -0.51 25.10
N VAL A 54 -2.98 0.33 24.33
CA VAL A 54 -3.83 1.41 24.87
C VAL A 54 -4.95 0.85 25.73
N TYR A 55 -5.57 -0.25 25.30
CA TYR A 55 -6.59 -0.95 26.07
C TYR A 55 -6.05 -1.47 27.40
N HIS A 56 -4.94 -2.20 27.37
CA HIS A 56 -4.32 -2.74 28.58
C HIS A 56 -3.85 -1.62 29.53
N ALA A 57 -3.23 -0.56 29.01
CA ALA A 57 -2.81 0.59 29.81
C ALA A 57 -4.02 1.26 30.49
N SER A 58 -5.13 1.41 29.78
CA SER A 58 -6.35 2.00 30.34
C SER A 58 -6.97 1.12 31.42
N LEU A 59 -6.96 -0.21 31.25
CA LEU A 59 -7.43 -1.16 32.27
C LEU A 59 -6.58 -1.13 33.54
N MET A 60 -5.28 -0.87 33.45
CA MET A 60 -4.42 -0.79 34.63
C MET A 60 -4.67 0.47 35.47
N VAL A 61 -5.18 1.54 34.86
CA VAL A 61 -5.35 2.85 35.52
C VAL A 61 -6.81 3.13 35.90
N SER A 62 -7.79 2.54 35.22
CA SER A 62 -9.21 2.92 35.33
C SER A 62 -10.16 1.73 35.47
N VAL A 63 -11.39 2.02 35.91
CA VAL A 63 -12.52 1.06 35.94
C VAL A 63 -12.78 0.55 34.51
N PRO A 64 -13.12 -0.75 34.31
CA PRO A 64 -13.25 -1.34 32.98
C PRO A 64 -14.16 -0.57 32.02
N ALA A 65 -15.27 0.00 32.51
CA ALA A 65 -16.20 0.78 31.69
C ALA A 65 -15.55 2.02 31.05
N VAL A 66 -14.69 2.73 31.78
CA VAL A 66 -14.00 3.92 31.28
C VAL A 66 -12.92 3.53 30.27
N ALA A 67 -12.24 2.39 30.48
CA ALA A 67 -11.24 1.89 29.56
C ALA A 67 -11.83 1.59 28.16
N TYR A 68 -13.00 0.95 28.08
CA TYR A 68 -13.70 0.71 26.81
C TYR A 68 -14.13 2.02 26.12
N LEU A 69 -14.57 3.01 26.89
CA LEU A 69 -14.96 4.31 26.35
C LEU A 69 -13.76 5.02 25.71
N VAL A 70 -12.63 5.08 26.42
CA VAL A 70 -11.40 5.73 25.92
C VAL A 70 -10.87 5.01 24.68
N THR A 71 -10.82 3.68 24.66
CA THR A 71 -10.35 2.95 23.47
C THR A 71 -11.27 3.12 22.28
N SER A 72 -12.59 3.17 22.49
CA SER A 72 -13.55 3.44 21.41
C SER A 72 -13.38 4.83 20.81
N LEU A 73 -13.10 5.86 21.63
CA LEU A 73 -12.82 7.22 21.17
C LEU A 73 -11.53 7.28 20.34
N VAL A 74 -10.46 6.61 20.79
CA VAL A 74 -9.21 6.51 20.03
C VAL A 74 -9.46 5.85 18.68
N CYS A 75 -10.22 4.75 18.66
CA CYS A 75 -10.57 4.06 17.42
C CYS A 75 -11.36 4.96 16.45
N LEU A 76 -12.33 5.73 16.95
CA LEU A 76 -13.11 6.68 16.15
C LEU A 76 -12.22 7.77 15.53
N LEU A 77 -11.25 8.30 16.28
CA LEU A 77 -10.30 9.29 15.76
C LEU A 77 -9.43 8.72 14.64
N PHE A 78 -8.94 7.48 14.80
CA PHE A 78 -8.17 6.80 13.75
C PHE A 78 -8.99 6.57 12.49
N ILE A 79 -10.24 6.11 12.61
CA ILE A 79 -11.15 5.91 11.48
C ILE A 79 -11.41 7.25 10.78
N GLY A 80 -11.72 8.32 11.54
CA GLY A 80 -11.93 9.65 11.00
C GLY A 80 -10.71 10.19 10.25
N GLY A 81 -9.52 10.01 10.80
CA GLY A 81 -8.26 10.41 10.15
C GLY A 81 -7.98 9.64 8.86
N LEU A 82 -8.21 8.32 8.85
CA LEU A 82 -8.05 7.48 7.66
C LEU A 82 -9.04 7.85 6.55
N VAL A 83 -10.31 8.09 6.90
CA VAL A 83 -11.34 8.53 5.95
C VAL A 83 -10.98 9.90 5.35
N TRP A 84 -10.51 10.84 6.17
CA TRP A 84 -10.07 12.15 5.69
C TRP A 84 -8.87 12.05 4.73
N LEU A 85 -7.87 11.24 5.07
CA LEU A 85 -6.72 10.96 4.18
C LEU A 85 -7.17 10.31 2.87
N ALA A 86 -8.05 9.32 2.92
CA ALA A 86 -8.59 8.66 1.74
C ALA A 86 -9.35 9.64 0.84
N TYR A 87 -10.16 10.51 1.43
CA TYR A 87 -10.88 11.55 0.69
C TYR A 87 -9.92 12.55 0.03
N ARG A 88 -8.88 12.99 0.73
CA ARG A 88 -7.87 13.90 0.20
C ARG A 88 -7.08 13.27 -0.96
N LEU A 89 -6.68 12.00 -0.83
CA LEU A 89 -5.98 11.28 -1.90
C LEU A 89 -6.86 11.11 -3.14
N ASN A 90 -8.15 10.82 -2.95
CA ASN A 90 -9.11 10.70 -4.06
C ASN A 90 -9.36 12.03 -4.80
N GLN A 91 -9.18 13.18 -4.14
CA GLN A 91 -9.25 14.49 -4.81
C GLN A 91 -8.00 14.86 -5.62
N GLN A 92 -6.88 14.16 -5.40
CA GLN A 92 -5.60 14.42 -6.07
C GLN A 92 -5.29 13.44 -7.21
N ALA A 93 -6.06 12.36 -7.33
CA ALA A 93 -5.98 11.37 -8.40
C ALA A 93 -6.84 11.79 -9.60
#